data_AF-A0AA85JIQ8-F1
#
_entry.id   AF-A0AA85JIQ8-F1
#
_cell.length_a   1.000
_cell.length_b   1.000
_cell.length_c   1.000
_cell.angle_alpha   90.00
_cell.angle_beta   90.00
_cell.angle_gamma   90.00
#
_symmetry.space_group_name_H-M   'P 1'
#
loop_
_entity.id
_entity.type
_entity.pdbx_description
1 polymer ?
#
loop_
_entity_poly.entity_id
_entity_poly.type
_entity_poly.pdbx_seq_one_letter_code
_entity_poly.pdbx_strand_id
1 'polypeptide(L)'
;MMLPFVIIVDWIQIGRFHICWLDEREFRLQVYHTIFANLGLVQSTLIVIVNVAFITRLRIQFKKTGGGGLAYNKKELKHITISTILLAFSMSYVLTALPQTTVYLLAFLWSHSKGNMIPENEVSVRMMYNLADIGWNIHFLRELVDLFMYFVYLKPLRRTIILKTKQYIKTITHYDLNSSDHIPAK
;
A
#
# COMPACT_ATOMS: atom_id res chain seq x y z
N MET A 1 10.78 4.17 5.87
CA MET A 1 12.10 4.73 5.49
C MET A 1 11.93 6.02 4.65
N MET A 2 10.98 6.91 5.00
CA MET A 2 10.61 8.08 4.16
C MET A 2 11.23 9.41 4.63
N LEU A 3 11.82 9.44 5.83
CA LEU A 3 12.29 10.68 6.46
C LEU A 3 13.25 11.52 5.58
N PRO A 4 14.30 10.94 4.94
CA PRO A 4 15.19 11.76 4.11
C PRO A 4 14.53 12.26 2.82
N PHE A 5 13.49 11.57 2.32
CA PHE A 5 12.72 12.01 1.16
C PHE A 5 11.87 13.23 1.52
N VAL A 6 11.12 13.19 2.62
CA VAL A 6 10.21 14.27 3.03
C VAL A 6 10.95 15.61 3.27
N ILE A 7 12.22 15.55 3.68
CA ILE A 7 13.02 16.75 3.97
C ILE A 7 13.55 17.41 2.67
N ILE A 8 13.76 16.64 1.61
CA ILE A 8 14.50 17.08 0.41
C ILE A 8 13.57 17.29 -0.80
N VAL A 9 12.35 16.77 -0.76
CA VAL A 9 11.35 17.02 -1.80
C VAL A 9 11.07 18.52 -1.94
N ASP A 10 11.06 18.99 -3.18
CA ASP A 10 10.75 20.39 -3.50
C ASP A 10 9.69 20.46 -4.63
N TRP A 11 9.17 21.66 -4.86
CA TRP A 11 8.27 21.95 -5.96
C TRP A 11 9.07 22.18 -7.23
N ILE A 12 8.92 21.26 -8.19
CA ILE A 12 9.62 21.31 -9.47
C ILE A 12 8.61 21.59 -10.58
N GLN A 13 8.98 22.50 -11.48
CA GLN A 13 8.17 22.82 -12.64
C GLN A 13 8.62 22.00 -13.85
N ILE A 14 7.76 21.08 -14.30
CA ILE A 14 7.95 20.32 -15.54
C ILE A 14 6.99 20.86 -16.59
N GLY A 15 7.51 21.71 -17.48
CA GLY A 15 6.70 22.41 -18.48
C GLY A 15 5.70 23.38 -17.83
N ARG A 16 4.39 23.07 -17.93
CA ARG A 16 3.30 23.87 -17.32
C ARG A 16 2.80 23.32 -15.99
N PHE A 17 3.27 22.16 -15.56
CA PHE A 17 2.80 21.50 -14.34
C PHE A 17 3.79 21.68 -13.20
N HIS A 18 3.25 21.92 -12.00
CA HIS A 18 4.01 21.91 -10.76
C HIS A 18 3.84 20.55 -10.12
N ILE A 19 4.94 19.84 -9.90
CA ILE A 19 4.95 18.56 -9.22
C ILE A 19 5.84 18.63 -7.98
N CYS A 20 5.46 17.87 -6.96
CA CYS A 20 6.22 17.75 -5.72
C CYS A 20 7.15 16.53 -5.88
N TRP A 21 8.43 16.75 -6.17
CA TRP A 21 9.37 15.69 -6.52
C TRP A 21 10.82 16.02 -6.14
N LEU A 22 11.74 15.06 -6.27
CA LEU A 22 13.17 15.28 -6.06
C LEU A 22 13.82 15.93 -7.28
N ASP A 23 14.76 16.84 -7.03
CA ASP A 23 15.64 17.39 -8.06
C ASP A 23 16.40 16.25 -8.77
N GLU A 24 16.60 16.38 -10.08
CA GLU A 24 17.29 15.42 -10.94
C GLU A 24 18.75 15.21 -10.52
N ARG A 25 19.34 16.21 -9.83
CA ARG A 25 20.71 16.14 -9.29
C ARG A 25 20.87 15.09 -8.18
N GLU A 26 19.78 14.74 -7.51
CA GLU A 26 19.77 13.82 -6.35
C GLU A 26 19.47 12.37 -6.77
N PHE A 27 20.11 11.88 -7.84
CA PHE A 27 19.92 10.53 -8.37
C PHE A 27 20.07 9.42 -7.31
N ARG A 28 21.06 9.55 -6.42
CA ARG A 28 21.29 8.57 -5.34
C ARG A 28 20.09 8.48 -4.40
N LEU A 29 19.46 9.60 -4.11
CA LEU A 29 18.29 9.67 -3.24
C LEU A 29 17.04 9.14 -3.93
N GLN A 30 16.89 9.36 -5.25
CA GLN A 30 15.82 8.75 -6.05
C GLN A 30 15.92 7.21 -6.09
N VAL A 31 17.13 6.67 -6.25
CA VAL A 31 17.39 5.23 -6.18
C VAL A 31 17.12 4.69 -4.78
N TYR A 32 17.61 5.37 -3.73
CA TYR A 32 17.33 5.00 -2.34
C TYR A 32 15.82 4.97 -2.06
N HIS A 33 15.11 6.02 -2.48
CA HIS A 33 13.66 6.12 -2.34
C HIS A 33 12.97 4.93 -3.02
N THR A 34 13.36 4.58 -4.24
CA THR A 34 12.77 3.44 -4.97
C THR A 34 13.05 2.08 -4.33
N ILE A 35 14.23 1.91 -3.73
CA ILE A 35 14.62 0.64 -3.10
C ILE A 35 13.95 0.45 -1.74
N PHE A 36 13.85 1.51 -0.93
CA PHE A 36 13.49 1.42 0.48
C PHE A 36 12.13 2.02 0.86
N ALA A 37 11.53 2.85 -0.01
CA ALA A 37 10.46 3.76 0.39
C ALA A 37 9.25 3.74 -0.56
N ASN A 38 9.48 3.78 -1.88
CA ASN A 38 8.44 3.71 -2.91
C ASN A 38 8.08 2.26 -3.21
N LEU A 39 7.10 1.69 -2.50
CA LEU A 39 6.72 0.27 -2.64
C LEU A 39 7.90 -0.72 -2.43
N GLY A 40 8.93 -0.23 -1.72
CA GLY A 40 10.34 -0.55 -1.94
C GLY A 40 10.66 -2.00 -2.28
N LEU A 41 11.54 -2.19 -3.27
CA LEU A 41 11.97 -3.51 -3.74
C LEU A 41 12.45 -4.41 -2.60
N VAL A 42 13.15 -3.85 -1.60
CA VAL A 42 13.60 -4.59 -0.41
C VAL A 42 12.41 -5.04 0.44
N GLN A 43 11.44 -4.14 0.70
CA GLN A 43 10.26 -4.47 1.49
C GLN A 43 9.41 -5.54 0.79
N SER A 44 9.19 -5.39 -0.52
CA SER A 44 8.48 -6.36 -1.35
C SER A 44 9.18 -7.72 -1.36
N THR A 45 10.51 -7.75 -1.44
CA THR A 45 11.30 -9.00 -1.40
C THR A 45 11.20 -9.69 -0.04
N LEU A 46 11.27 -8.92 1.06
CA LEU A 46 11.10 -9.47 2.41
C LEU A 46 9.70 -10.07 2.59
N ILE A 47 8.66 -9.42 2.06
CA ILE A 47 7.29 -9.94 2.08
C ILE A 47 7.20 -11.27 1.31
N VAL A 48 7.85 -11.40 0.15
CA VAL A 48 7.91 -12.66 -0.60
C VAL A 48 8.51 -13.77 0.25
N ILE A 49 9.65 -13.51 0.91
CA ILE A 49 10.32 -14.51 1.78
C ILE A 49 9.38 -14.97 2.90
N VAL A 50 8.71 -14.03 3.57
CA VAL A 50 7.75 -14.33 4.63
C VAL A 50 6.57 -15.15 4.10
N ASN A 51 6.01 -14.78 2.95
CA ASN A 51 4.90 -15.50 2.33
C ASN A 51 5.28 -16.93 1.94
N VAL A 52 6.48 -17.13 1.36
CA VAL A 52 7.00 -18.46 1.03
C VAL A 52 7.19 -19.31 2.29
N ALA A 53 7.77 -18.74 3.34
CA ALA A 53 7.92 -19.41 4.64
C ALA A 53 6.56 -19.79 5.24
N PHE A 54 5.57 -18.91 5.12
CA PHE A 54 4.20 -19.13 5.58
C PHE A 54 3.50 -20.27 4.83
N ILE A 55 3.54 -20.24 3.50
CA ILE A 55 2.99 -21.30 2.63
C ILE A 55 3.68 -22.64 2.93
N THR A 56 5.00 -22.62 3.12
CA THR A 56 5.78 -23.83 3.43
C THR A 56 5.34 -24.43 4.76
N ARG A 57 5.20 -23.60 5.81
CA ARG A 57 4.69 -24.05 7.11
C ARG A 57 3.27 -24.58 7.02
N LEU A 58 2.38 -23.90 6.29
CA LEU A 58 1.02 -24.39 6.04
C LEU A 58 1.05 -25.76 5.37
N ARG A 59 1.81 -25.94 4.29
CA ARG A 59 1.94 -27.23 3.59
C ARG A 59 2.46 -28.34 4.51
N ILE A 60 3.46 -28.06 5.35
CA ILE A 60 3.98 -29.02 6.33
C ILE A 60 2.90 -29.42 7.33
N GLN A 61 2.14 -28.46 7.86
CA GLN A 61 1.03 -28.74 8.78
C GLN A 61 -0.06 -29.57 8.09
N PHE A 62 -0.51 -29.19 6.89
CA PHE A 62 -1.48 -29.98 6.13
C PHE A 62 -1.01 -31.41 5.87
N LYS A 63 0.26 -31.60 5.52
CA LYS A 63 0.84 -32.95 5.29
C LYS A 63 0.93 -33.78 6.56
N LYS A 64 1.30 -33.18 7.70
CA LYS A 64 1.32 -33.87 9.01
C LYS A 64 -0.07 -34.29 9.48
N THR A 65 -1.09 -33.52 9.10
CA THR A 65 -2.46 -33.75 9.57
C THR A 65 -3.31 -34.60 8.61
N GLY A 66 -2.89 -34.75 7.34
CA GLY A 66 -3.56 -35.62 6.35
C GLY A 66 -3.48 -37.13 6.61
N GLY A 67 -2.72 -37.57 7.62
CA GLY A 67 -2.65 -38.98 8.04
C GLY A 67 -3.65 -39.40 9.13
N GLY A 68 -4.34 -38.44 9.77
CA GLY A 68 -5.31 -38.71 10.84
C GLY A 68 -6.55 -37.84 10.65
N GLY A 69 -7.69 -38.47 10.33
CA GLY A 69 -8.95 -37.81 9.96
C GLY A 69 -9.30 -36.61 10.83
N LEU A 70 -9.56 -35.47 10.19
CA LEU A 70 -9.54 -34.19 10.89
C LEU A 70 -10.92 -33.65 11.25
N ALA A 71 -11.25 -33.72 12.54
CA ALA A 71 -12.19 -32.79 13.14
C ALA A 71 -11.49 -31.44 13.40
N TYR A 72 -11.44 -30.55 12.40
CA TYR A 72 -11.01 -29.16 12.65
C TYR A 72 -11.97 -28.54 13.66
N ASN A 73 -11.44 -28.09 14.80
CA ASN A 73 -12.21 -27.27 15.73
C ASN A 73 -12.63 -25.96 15.02
N LYS A 74 -13.86 -25.46 15.27
CA LYS A 74 -14.37 -24.23 14.62
C LYS A 74 -13.43 -23.02 14.78
N LYS A 75 -12.65 -22.99 15.86
CA LYS A 75 -11.62 -21.96 16.11
C LYS A 75 -10.42 -22.09 15.16
N GLU A 76 -9.93 -23.31 14.96
CA GLU A 76 -8.81 -23.60 14.05
C GLU A 76 -9.16 -23.26 12.60
N LEU A 77 -10.36 -23.68 12.15
CA LEU A 77 -10.83 -23.37 10.80
C LEU A 77 -10.90 -21.85 10.56
N LYS A 78 -11.39 -21.09 11.54
CA LYS A 78 -11.44 -19.62 11.47
C LYS A 78 -10.04 -19.00 11.38
N HIS A 79 -9.08 -19.50 12.16
CA HIS A 79 -7.69 -19.04 12.10
C HIS A 79 -7.04 -19.33 10.75
N ILE A 80 -7.30 -20.50 10.17
CA ILE A 80 -6.83 -20.87 8.83
C ILE A 80 -7.47 -19.97 7.78
N THR A 81 -8.78 -19.72 7.83
CA THR A 81 -9.45 -18.81 6.88
C THR A 81 -8.87 -17.39 6.92
N ILE A 82 -8.69 -16.82 8.11
CA ILE A 82 -8.11 -15.48 8.27
C ILE A 82 -6.68 -15.45 7.73
N SER A 83 -5.89 -16.47 8.04
CA SER A 83 -4.52 -16.63 7.57
C SER A 83 -4.43 -16.69 6.04
N THR A 84 -5.32 -17.44 5.40
CA THR A 84 -5.39 -17.55 3.94
C THR A 84 -5.79 -16.23 3.29
N ILE A 85 -6.74 -15.49 3.88
CA ILE A 85 -7.14 -14.17 3.39
C ILE A 85 -5.96 -13.17 3.50
N LEU A 86 -5.27 -13.16 4.64
CA LEU A 86 -4.11 -12.30 4.86
C LEU A 86 -2.97 -12.62 3.86
N LEU A 87 -2.75 -13.91 3.58
CA LEU A 87 -1.81 -14.35 2.55
C LEU A 87 -2.24 -13.87 1.16
N ALA A 88 -3.53 -13.97 0.81
CA ALA A 88 -4.04 -13.48 -0.47
C ALA A 88 -3.83 -11.97 -0.64
N PHE A 89 -4.09 -11.18 0.40
CA PHE A 89 -3.75 -9.74 0.39
C PHE A 89 -2.25 -9.52 0.25
N SER A 90 -1.43 -10.26 1.00
CA SER A 90 0.02 -10.11 0.89
C SER A 90 0.55 -10.46 -0.50
N MET A 91 -0.01 -11.47 -1.16
CA MET A 91 0.35 -11.80 -2.55
C MET A 91 -0.13 -10.74 -3.54
N SER A 92 -1.31 -10.15 -3.36
CA SER A 92 -1.80 -9.05 -4.21
C SER A 92 -0.90 -7.81 -4.09
N TYR A 93 -0.33 -7.56 -2.91
CA TYR A 93 0.68 -6.51 -2.70
C TYR A 93 1.89 -6.76 -3.60
N VAL A 94 2.49 -7.96 -3.49
CA VAL A 94 3.70 -8.32 -4.24
C VAL A 94 3.48 -8.22 -5.75
N LEU A 95 2.33 -8.70 -6.24
CA LEU A 95 1.99 -8.69 -7.66
C LEU A 95 1.85 -7.28 -8.25
N THR A 96 1.50 -6.29 -7.44
CA THR A 96 1.35 -4.89 -7.88
C THR A 96 2.61 -4.08 -7.62
N ALA A 97 3.27 -4.30 -6.49
CA ALA A 97 4.45 -3.56 -6.06
C ALA A 97 5.71 -3.92 -6.86
N LEU A 98 5.97 -5.21 -7.13
CA LEU A 98 7.20 -5.61 -7.82
C LEU A 98 7.28 -5.11 -9.27
N PRO A 99 6.23 -5.26 -10.13
CA PRO A 99 6.30 -4.75 -11.49
C PRO A 99 6.45 -3.23 -11.52
N GLN A 100 5.73 -2.51 -10.66
CA GLN A 100 5.81 -1.05 -10.57
C GLN A 100 7.23 -0.60 -10.19
N THR A 101 7.78 -1.14 -9.10
CA THR A 101 9.12 -0.75 -8.62
C THR A 101 10.23 -1.12 -9.59
N THR A 102 10.11 -2.27 -10.26
CA THR A 102 11.08 -2.71 -11.27
C THR A 102 11.10 -1.77 -12.47
N VAL A 103 9.93 -1.42 -13.02
CA VAL A 103 9.82 -0.50 -14.16
C VAL A 103 10.33 0.89 -13.77
N TYR A 104 10.02 1.36 -12.55
CA TYR A 104 10.47 2.67 -12.07
C TYR A 104 11.99 2.73 -11.86
N LEU A 105 12.58 1.68 -11.29
CA LEU A 105 14.02 1.58 -11.12
C LEU A 105 14.74 1.52 -12.47
N LEU A 106 14.20 0.75 -13.43
CA LEU A 106 14.72 0.70 -14.79
C LEU A 106 14.65 2.07 -15.47
N ALA A 107 13.55 2.81 -15.30
CA ALA A 107 13.42 4.16 -15.83
C ALA A 107 14.52 5.09 -15.29
N PHE A 108 14.80 5.06 -13.99
CA PHE A 108 15.86 5.86 -13.38
C PHE A 108 17.26 5.46 -13.85
N LEU A 109 17.58 4.16 -13.86
CA LEU A 109 18.90 3.68 -14.30
C LEU A 109 19.15 4.03 -15.77
N TRP A 110 18.12 3.87 -16.60
CA TRP A 110 18.21 4.14 -18.04
C TRP A 110 18.23 5.64 -18.35
N SER A 111 17.53 6.47 -17.57
CA SER A 111 17.60 7.93 -17.64
C SER A 111 18.98 8.46 -17.25
N HIS A 112 19.54 7.97 -16.13
CA HIS A 112 20.87 8.36 -15.67
C HIS A 112 22.00 7.92 -16.60
N SER A 113 21.92 6.69 -17.13
CA SER A 113 22.89 6.19 -18.13
C SER A 113 22.89 7.00 -19.43
N LYS A 114 21.81 7.74 -19.71
CA LYS A 114 21.60 8.48 -20.97
C LYS A 114 21.96 9.94 -20.97
N GLY A 115 22.18 10.56 -19.81
CA GLY A 115 22.78 11.89 -19.75
C GLY A 115 24.09 12.01 -20.56
N ASN A 116 24.66 10.87 -20.98
CA ASN A 116 25.84 10.78 -21.82
C ASN A 116 25.62 10.43 -23.31
N MET A 117 24.49 9.88 -23.83
CA MET A 117 24.32 9.59 -25.29
C MET A 117 22.86 9.35 -25.81
N ILE A 118 22.53 10.03 -26.92
CA ILE A 118 21.52 9.80 -28.01
C ILE A 118 20.00 10.09 -27.74
N PRO A 119 19.32 10.90 -28.61
CA PRO A 119 17.93 11.37 -28.43
C PRO A 119 16.79 10.38 -28.79
N GLU A 120 16.99 9.34 -29.62
CA GLU A 120 15.91 8.40 -30.00
C GLU A 120 15.31 7.61 -28.81
N ASN A 121 16.05 7.59 -27.72
CA ASN A 121 15.82 6.70 -26.62
C ASN A 121 14.95 7.40 -25.53
N GLU A 122 14.64 8.70 -25.68
CA GLU A 122 13.74 9.46 -24.77
C GLU A 122 12.31 8.90 -24.72
N VAL A 123 11.82 8.38 -25.84
CA VAL A 123 10.46 7.81 -25.94
C VAL A 123 10.32 6.58 -25.04
N SER A 124 11.32 5.69 -25.03
CA SER A 124 11.30 4.48 -24.19
C SER A 124 11.33 4.81 -22.69
N VAL A 125 12.10 5.83 -22.29
CA VAL A 125 12.17 6.27 -20.88
C VAL A 125 10.85 6.86 -20.44
N ARG A 126 10.24 7.73 -21.27
CA ARG A 126 8.92 8.29 -20.99
C ARG A 126 7.84 7.21 -20.89
N MET A 127 7.91 6.19 -21.74
CA MET A 127 7.01 5.05 -21.68
C MET A 127 7.17 4.25 -20.38
N MET A 128 8.41 4.05 -19.89
CA MET A 128 8.66 3.39 -18.61
C MET A 128 8.09 4.20 -17.43
N TYR A 129 8.27 5.53 -17.41
CA TYR A 129 7.66 6.38 -16.38
C TYR A 129 6.13 6.31 -16.40
N ASN A 130 5.50 6.44 -17.58
CA ASN A 130 4.05 6.31 -17.70
C ASN A 130 3.54 4.94 -17.24
N LEU A 131 4.26 3.86 -17.55
CA LEU A 131 3.89 2.52 -17.11
C LEU A 131 4.01 2.37 -15.59
N ALA A 132 5.04 2.95 -14.99
CA ALA A 132 5.19 2.97 -13.54
C ALA A 132 4.08 3.79 -12.84
N ASP A 133 3.66 4.90 -13.44
CA ASP A 133 2.54 5.71 -12.93
C ASP A 133 1.21 4.95 -13.01
N ILE A 134 0.96 4.20 -14.09
CA ILE A 134 -0.19 3.28 -14.16
C ILE A 134 -0.09 2.22 -13.06
N GLY A 135 1.10 1.66 -12.86
CA GLY A 135 1.37 0.71 -11.78
C GLY A 135 1.06 1.27 -10.39
N TRP A 136 1.41 2.54 -10.16
CA TRP A 136 1.10 3.26 -8.93
C TRP A 136 -0.41 3.38 -8.69
N ASN A 137 -1.18 3.75 -9.74
CA ASN A 137 -2.63 3.85 -9.65
C ASN A 137 -3.31 2.51 -9.35
N ILE A 138 -2.84 1.42 -10.00
CA ILE A 138 -3.33 0.06 -9.72
C ILE A 138 -3.02 -0.33 -8.27
N HIS A 139 -1.81 -0.01 -7.79
CA HIS A 139 -1.45 -0.29 -6.40
C HIS A 139 -2.34 0.46 -5.41
N PHE A 140 -2.58 1.75 -5.65
CA PHE A 140 -3.46 2.57 -4.83
C PHE A 140 -4.90 2.02 -4.79
N LEU A 141 -5.45 1.62 -5.94
CA LEU A 141 -6.76 0.97 -6.00
C LEU A 141 -6.78 -0.32 -5.18
N ARG A 142 -5.71 -1.12 -5.23
CA ARG A 142 -5.56 -2.34 -4.44
C ARG A 142 -5.52 -2.04 -2.94
N GLU A 143 -4.83 -0.99 -2.49
CA GLU A 143 -4.86 -0.58 -1.07
C GLU A 143 -6.25 -0.16 -0.61
N LEU A 144 -7.02 0.53 -1.45
CA LEU A 144 -8.41 0.88 -1.15
C LEU A 144 -9.30 -0.36 -1.01
N VAL A 145 -9.15 -1.33 -1.91
CA VAL A 145 -9.89 -2.60 -1.84
C VAL A 145 -9.53 -3.37 -0.58
N ASP A 146 -8.24 -3.46 -0.24
CA ASP A 146 -7.77 -4.10 0.98
C ASP A 146 -8.34 -3.41 2.22
N LEU A 147 -8.32 -2.08 2.28
CA LEU A 147 -8.89 -1.30 3.38
C LEU A 147 -10.38 -1.59 3.55
N PHE A 148 -11.13 -1.61 2.44
CA PHE A 148 -12.55 -1.95 2.44
C PHE A 148 -12.78 -3.38 2.96
N MET A 149 -11.98 -4.34 2.49
CA MET A 149 -12.07 -5.73 2.93
C MET A 149 -11.73 -5.89 4.41
N TYR A 150 -10.68 -5.22 4.92
CA TYR A 150 -10.38 -5.21 6.34
C TYR A 150 -11.55 -4.69 7.17
N PHE A 151 -12.22 -3.64 6.71
CA PHE A 151 -13.41 -3.12 7.39
C PHE A 151 -14.58 -4.12 7.42
N VAL A 152 -14.78 -4.88 6.35
CA VAL A 152 -15.83 -5.92 6.27
C VAL A 152 -15.50 -7.13 7.15
N TYR A 153 -14.27 -7.62 7.13
CA TYR A 153 -13.86 -8.88 7.78
C TYR A 153 -13.51 -8.71 9.27
N LEU A 154 -12.95 -7.58 9.68
CA LEU A 154 -12.60 -7.33 11.09
C LEU A 154 -13.82 -6.84 11.88
N LYS A 155 -14.69 -7.79 12.25
CA LYS A 155 -15.84 -7.55 13.14
C LYS A 155 -15.54 -6.70 14.39
N PRO A 156 -14.39 -6.85 15.10
CA PRO A 156 -14.07 -6.03 16.26
C PRO A 156 -13.87 -4.55 15.89
N LEU A 157 -13.13 -4.31 14.80
CA LEU A 157 -12.79 -2.96 14.31
C LEU A 157 -14.05 -2.23 13.83
N ARG A 158 -14.90 -2.93 13.07
CA ARG A 158 -16.23 -2.45 12.67
C ARG A 158 -17.09 -2.08 13.88
N ARG A 159 -17.09 -2.92 14.92
CA ARG A 159 -17.86 -2.66 16.15
C ARG A 159 -17.35 -1.42 16.88
N THR A 160 -16.04 -1.24 17.01
CA THR A 160 -15.44 -0.06 17.65
C THR A 160 -15.75 1.22 16.88
N ILE A 161 -15.64 1.20 15.54
CA ILE A 161 -15.95 2.35 14.69
C ILE A 161 -17.43 2.73 14.84
N ILE A 162 -18.36 1.77 14.68
CA ILE A 162 -19.79 2.03 14.82
C ILE A 162 -20.12 2.61 16.20
N LEU A 163 -19.52 2.09 17.28
CA LEU A 163 -19.75 2.61 18.63
C LEU A 163 -19.23 4.05 18.80
N LYS A 164 -18.03 4.34 18.31
CA LYS A 164 -17.44 5.69 18.33
C LYS A 164 -18.26 6.67 17.49
N THR A 165 -18.68 6.28 16.29
CA THR A 165 -19.52 7.12 15.42
C THR A 165 -20.87 7.40 16.06
N LYS A 166 -21.53 6.39 16.66
CA LYS A 166 -22.78 6.60 17.40
C LYS A 166 -22.61 7.55 18.59
N GLN A 167 -21.50 7.44 19.32
CA GLN A 167 -21.20 8.34 20.43
C GLN A 167 -20.95 9.78 19.94
N TYR A 168 -20.25 9.93 18.81
CA TYR A 168 -19.99 11.23 18.19
C TYR A 168 -21.29 11.89 17.70
N ILE A 169 -22.15 11.14 17.01
CA ILE A 169 -23.48 11.60 16.57
C ILE A 169 -24.31 12.03 17.78
N LYS A 170 -24.36 11.21 18.84
CA LYS A 170 -25.10 11.56 20.07
C LYS A 170 -24.57 12.84 20.72
N THR A 171 -23.26 13.08 20.69
CA THR A 171 -22.64 14.29 21.23
C THR A 171 -23.02 15.52 20.40
N ILE A 172 -22.99 15.41 19.07
CA ILE A 172 -23.43 16.48 18.15
C ILE A 172 -24.91 16.80 18.37
N THR A 173 -25.79 15.79 18.39
CA THR A 173 -27.23 15.99 18.61
C THR A 173 -27.52 16.64 19.95
N HIS A 174 -26.75 16.33 21.00
CA HIS A 174 -26.92 16.94 22.32
C HIS A 174 -26.41 18.39 22.38
N TYR A 175 -25.40 18.73 21.57
CA TYR A 175 -24.91 20.10 21.42
C TYR A 175 -25.91 20.98 20.64
N ASP A 176 -26.54 20.40 19.61
CA ASP A 176 -27.53 21.09 18.77
C ASP A 176 -28.84 21.38 19.54
N LEU A 177 -29.31 20.44 20.38
CA LEU A 177 -30.46 20.63 21.26
C LEU A 177 -30.23 21.72 22.31
N ASN A 178 -29.06 21.76 22.96
CA ASN A 178 -28.74 22.80 23.94
C ASN A 178 -28.48 24.18 23.31
N SER A 179 -28.14 24.25 22.02
CA SER A 179 -27.97 25.52 21.31
C SER A 179 -29.30 26.15 20.89
N SER A 180 -30.37 25.36 20.76
CA SER A 180 -31.68 25.85 20.31
C SER A 180 -32.55 26.43 21.42
N ASP A 181 -32.21 26.18 22.70
CA ASP A 181 -32.91 26.73 23.88
C ASP A 181 -32.45 28.16 24.25
N HIS A 182 -31.51 28.75 23.52
CA HIS A 182 -30.97 30.10 23.73
C HIS A 182 -31.40 31.12 22.67
N ILE A 183 -32.59 30.99 22.08
CA ILE A 183 -33.21 32.09 21.32
C ILE A 183 -33.99 32.95 22.33
N PRO A 184 -33.54 34.18 22.66
CA PRO A 184 -34.32 35.07 23.51
C PRO A 184 -35.60 35.45 22.76
N ALA A 185 -36.75 35.16 23.37
CA ALA A 185 -38.03 35.64 22.89
C ALA A 185 -37.98 37.17 22.79
N LYS A 186 -38.30 37.67 21.59
CA LYS A 186 -38.34 39.09 21.26
C LYS A 186 -39.64 39.71 21.72
#